data_AF-A0AA35D8H9-F1
#
_entry.id   AF-A0AA35D8H9-F1
#
_cell.length_a   1.000
_cell.length_b   1.000
_cell.length_c   1.000
_cell.angle_alpha   90.00
_cell.angle_beta   90.00
_cell.angle_gamma   90.00
#
_symmetry.space_group_name_H-M   'P 1'
#
loop_
_entity.id
_entity.type
_entity.pdbx_description
1 polymer ?
#
loop_
_entity_poly.entity_id
_entity_poly.type
_entity_poly.pdbx_seq_one_letter_code
_entity_poly.pdbx_strand_id
1 'polypeptide(L)'
;MSNPITLTASTSWSAEKRMQLHATFNAWISTCSEEEYLHLMSLREQVAPGQVCSIVTLVRSYFARPSLVLPSSLVQLMQERNLLPAFAGATSCAG
;
A
#
# COMPACT_ATOMS: atom_id res chain seq x y z
N MET A 1 -18.26 5.64 18.90
CA MET A 1 -18.46 6.21 17.54
C MET A 1 -17.17 5.97 16.76
N SER A 2 -17.16 4.96 15.88
CA SER A 2 -15.99 4.59 15.08
C SER A 2 -15.79 5.62 13.98
N ASN A 3 -14.67 6.35 14.02
CA ASN A 3 -14.32 7.29 12.96
C ASN A 3 -13.95 6.52 11.69
N PRO A 4 -14.59 6.80 10.54
CA PRO A 4 -14.10 6.31 9.26
C PRO A 4 -12.74 6.97 9.00
N ILE A 5 -11.69 6.16 8.85
CA ILE A 5 -10.37 6.66 8.43
C ILE A 5 -10.50 7.05 6.96
N THR A 6 -11.01 8.25 6.70
CA THR A 6 -10.85 8.93 5.43
C THR A 6 -9.38 9.31 5.34
N LEU A 7 -8.59 8.48 4.65
CA LEU A 7 -7.20 8.76 4.28
C LEU A 7 -7.16 9.94 3.31
N THR A 8 -7.41 11.14 3.83
CA THR A 8 -7.09 12.39 3.14
C THR A 8 -5.57 12.53 3.13
N ALA A 9 -5.06 13.14 2.05
CA ALA A 9 -3.64 13.23 1.68
C ALA A 9 -2.70 13.82 2.75
N SER A 10 -3.23 14.28 3.89
CA SER A 10 -2.54 14.95 4.99
C SER A 10 -2.46 14.13 6.28
N THR A 11 -2.76 12.83 6.26
CA THR A 11 -2.59 12.01 7.47
C THR A 11 -1.09 11.82 7.75
N SER A 12 -0.52 12.61 8.65
CA SER A 12 0.83 12.36 9.14
C SER A 12 0.82 11.00 9.85
N TRP A 13 1.30 9.96 9.18
CA TRP A 13 1.45 8.67 9.83
C TRP A 13 2.45 8.82 10.98
N SER A 14 2.10 8.29 12.15
CA SER A 14 3.01 8.27 13.29
C SER A 14 4.31 7.56 12.91
N ALA A 15 5.41 7.92 13.58
CA ALA A 15 6.71 7.27 13.36
C ALA A 15 6.61 5.75 13.54
N GLU A 16 5.85 5.31 14.54
CA GLU A 16 5.58 3.89 14.81
C GLU A 16 4.83 3.20 13.66
N LYS A 17 3.76 3.81 13.14
CA LYS A 17 3.01 3.24 12.02
C LYS A 17 3.86 3.15 10.75
N ARG A 18 4.71 4.16 10.50
CA ARG A 18 5.68 4.12 9.38
C ARG A 18 6.69 2.99 9.57
N MET A 19 7.24 2.83 10.78
CA MET A 19 8.18 1.75 11.09
C MET A 19 7.56 0.36 10.89
N GLN A 20 6.35 0.14 11.40
CA GLN A 20 5.63 -1.12 11.23
C GLN A 20 5.38 -1.42 9.75
N LEU A 21 5.02 -0.40 8.96
CA LEU A 21 4.81 -0.55 7.53
C LEU A 21 6.10 -0.91 6.77
N HIS A 22 7.21 -0.28 7.11
CA HIS A 22 8.52 -0.65 6.58
C HIS A 22 8.91 -2.08 6.98
N ALA A 23 8.69 -2.47 8.24
CA ALA A 23 9.00 -3.81 8.72
C ALA A 23 8.16 -4.89 7.99
N THR A 24 6.85 -4.67 7.86
CA THR A 24 5.94 -5.56 7.12
C THR A 24 6.32 -5.66 5.65
N PHE A 25 6.65 -4.53 5.02
CA PHE A 25 7.10 -4.51 3.63
C PHE A 25 8.41 -5.28 3.43
N ASN A 26 9.40 -5.08 4.31
CA ASN A 26 10.67 -5.79 4.23
C ASN A 26 10.49 -7.30 4.42
N ALA A 27 9.63 -7.70 5.36
CA ALA A 27 9.29 -9.11 5.55
C ALA A 27 8.63 -9.69 4.29
N TRP A 28 7.67 -8.97 3.70
CA TRP A 28 7.03 -9.40 2.47
C TRP A 28 8.00 -9.53 1.30
N ILE A 29 8.90 -8.56 1.10
CA ILE A 29 9.93 -8.61 0.05
C ILE A 29 10.82 -9.85 0.18
N SER A 30 11.10 -10.31 1.40
CA SER A 30 11.91 -11.50 1.62
C SER A 30 11.18 -12.81 1.30
N THR A 31 9.86 -12.78 1.11
CA THR A 31 9.01 -13.96 0.91
C THR A 31 8.18 -13.92 -0.37
N CYS A 32 8.10 -12.79 -1.06
CA CYS A 32 7.26 -12.62 -2.24
C CYS A 32 7.82 -13.42 -3.43
N SER A 33 6.94 -13.75 -4.38
CA SER A 33 7.39 -14.36 -5.63
C SER A 33 8.16 -13.35 -6.50
N GLU A 34 8.92 -13.86 -7.46
CA GLU A 34 9.61 -13.02 -8.44
C GLU A 34 8.62 -12.18 -9.27
N GLU A 35 7.46 -12.75 -9.62
CA GLU A 35 6.40 -12.05 -10.34
C GLU A 35 5.86 -10.85 -9.54
N GLU A 36 5.62 -11.04 -8.24
CA GLU A 36 5.17 -9.97 -7.34
C GLU A 36 6.23 -8.90 -7.15
N TYR A 37 7.49 -9.31 -7.08
CA TYR A 37 8.63 -8.39 -7.02
C TYR A 37 8.73 -7.53 -8.28
N LEU A 38 8.63 -8.15 -9.47
CA LEU A 38 8.64 -7.43 -10.75
C LEU A 38 7.45 -6.49 -10.88
N HIS A 39 6.25 -6.92 -10.46
CA HIS A 39 5.07 -6.05 -10.39
C HIS A 39 5.33 -4.84 -9.51
N LEU A 40 5.92 -5.03 -8.33
CA LEU A 40 6.28 -3.93 -7.46
C LEU A 40 7.30 -2.98 -8.11
N MET A 41 8.33 -3.50 -8.77
CA MET A 41 9.32 -2.66 -9.46
C MET A 41 8.68 -1.81 -10.57
N SER A 42 7.80 -2.40 -11.36
CA SER A 42 7.00 -1.66 -12.37
C SER A 42 6.16 -0.56 -11.72
N LEU A 43 5.51 -0.86 -10.60
CA LEU A 43 4.71 0.12 -9.87
C LEU A 43 5.56 1.25 -9.28
N ARG A 44 6.79 0.96 -8.82
CA ARG A 44 7.74 1.99 -8.38
C ARG A 44 8.10 2.95 -9.51
N GLU A 45 8.40 2.41 -10.69
CA GLU A 45 8.74 3.22 -11.85
C GLU A 45 7.57 4.12 -12.28
N GLN A 46 6.32 3.64 -12.18
CA GLN A 46 5.13 4.44 -12.48
C GLN A 46 4.84 5.55 -11.46
N VAL A 47 5.21 5.33 -10.19
CA VAL A 47 4.98 6.29 -9.10
C VAL A 47 6.11 7.31 -9.01
N ALA A 48 7.34 6.87 -9.21
CA ALA A 48 8.55 7.67 -9.03
C ALA A 48 9.63 7.18 -10.03
N PRO A 49 9.51 7.55 -11.32
CA PRO A 49 10.41 7.09 -12.36
C PRO A 49 11.84 7.50 -12.07
N GLY A 50 12.78 6.55 -12.16
CA GLY A 50 14.20 6.77 -11.88
C GLY A 50 14.53 7.16 -10.43
N GLN A 51 13.63 6.94 -9.47
CA GLN A 51 13.83 7.28 -8.06
C GLN A 51 13.50 6.10 -7.14
N VAL A 52 14.25 5.96 -6.05
CA VAL A 52 13.89 5.02 -4.98
C VAL A 52 12.78 5.65 -4.15
N CYS A 53 11.53 5.27 -4.38
CA CYS A 53 10.43 5.71 -3.54
C CYS A 53 10.25 4.86 -2.29
N SER A 54 9.89 5.50 -1.17
CA SER A 54 9.51 4.80 0.05
C SER A 54 8.20 4.03 -0.13
N ILE A 55 8.03 2.91 0.58
CA ILE A 55 6.77 2.18 0.59
C ILE A 55 5.61 3.04 1.11
N VAL A 56 5.88 4.00 2.01
CA VAL A 56 4.88 4.98 2.46
C VAL A 56 4.38 5.82 1.28
N THR A 57 5.28 6.27 0.40
CA THR A 57 4.92 7.00 -0.82
C THR A 57 4.11 6.13 -1.76
N LEU A 58 4.50 4.87 -1.97
CA LEU A 58 3.75 3.94 -2.83
C LEU A 58 2.33 3.75 -2.36
N VAL A 59 2.15 3.51 -1.06
CA VAL A 59 0.84 3.30 -0.46
C VAL A 59 -0.01 4.57 -0.54
N ARG A 60 0.57 5.74 -0.27
CA ARG A 60 -0.13 7.02 -0.44
C ARG A 60 -0.57 7.24 -1.90
N SER A 61 0.31 6.95 -2.85
CA SER A 61 0.00 7.03 -4.28
C SER A 61 -1.07 6.03 -4.68
N TYR A 62 -1.07 4.82 -4.12
CA TYR A 62 -2.11 3.83 -4.32
C TYR A 62 -3.49 4.35 -3.87
N PHE A 63 -3.58 4.99 -2.70
CA PHE A 63 -4.83 5.64 -2.26
C PHE A 63 -5.22 6.85 -3.11
N ALA A 64 -4.24 7.60 -3.62
CA ALA A 64 -4.49 8.79 -4.41
C ALA A 64 -4.82 8.49 -5.88
N ARG A 65 -4.38 7.35 -6.41
CA ARG A 65 -4.50 6.96 -7.83
C ARG A 65 -5.08 5.54 -7.91
N PRO A 66 -6.39 5.37 -8.13
CA PRO A 66 -7.04 4.06 -8.21
C PRO A 66 -6.58 3.20 -9.40
N SER A 67 -5.82 3.75 -10.33
CA SER A 67 -5.18 3.01 -11.43
C SER A 67 -3.93 2.23 -11.00
N LEU A 68 -3.36 2.55 -9.83
CA LEU A 68 -2.23 1.81 -9.30
C LEU A 68 -2.74 0.57 -8.57
N VAL A 69 -2.16 -0.58 -8.88
CA VAL A 69 -2.54 -1.85 -8.27
C VAL A 69 -1.34 -2.36 -7.47
N LEU A 70 -1.42 -2.33 -6.14
CA LEU A 70 -0.43 -2.98 -5.27
C LEU A 70 -0.59 -4.50 -5.33
N PRO A 71 0.50 -5.27 -5.13
CA PRO A 71 0.41 -6.72 -5.01
C PRO A 71 -0.59 -7.14 -3.94
N SER A 72 -1.51 -8.03 -4.29
CA SER A 72 -2.63 -8.44 -3.43
C SER A 72 -2.17 -9.04 -2.10
N SER A 73 -1.09 -9.83 -2.13
CA SER A 73 -0.48 -10.44 -0.94
C SER A 73 0.10 -9.38 0.02
N LEU A 74 0.71 -8.33 -0.51
CA LEU A 74 1.21 -7.20 0.29
C LEU A 74 0.04 -6.43 0.92
N VAL A 75 -1.01 -6.15 0.15
CA VAL A 75 -2.22 -5.48 0.68
C VAL A 75 -2.86 -6.31 1.78
N GLN A 76 -3.02 -7.62 1.57
CA GLN A 76 -3.57 -8.53 2.58
C GLN A 76 -2.73 -8.53 3.85
N LEU A 77 -1.41 -8.66 3.73
CA LEU A 77 -0.50 -8.63 4.88
C LEU A 77 -0.60 -7.30 5.65
N MET A 78 -0.74 -6.18 4.95
CA MET A 78 -0.88 -4.88 5.59
C MET A 78 -2.25 -4.70 6.26
N GLN A 79 -3.32 -5.33 5.75
CA GLN A 79 -4.64 -5.35 6.39
C GLN A 79 -4.65 -6.22 7.63
N GLU A 80 -4.05 -7.42 7.58
CA GLU A 80 -3.89 -8.31 8.73
C GLU A 80 -3.15 -7.63 9.90
N ARG A 81 -2.20 -6.74 9.57
CA ARG A 81 -1.45 -5.94 10.55
C ARG A 81 -2.13 -4.62 10.93
N ASN A 82 -3.38 -4.38 10.52
CA ASN A 82 -4.13 -3.15 10.75
C ASN A 82 -3.41 -1.87 10.26
N LEU A 83 -2.50 -2.00 9.29
CA LEU A 83 -1.74 -0.89 8.74
C LEU A 83 -2.55 -0.15 7.68
N LEU A 84 -3.24 -0.91 6.84
CA LEU A 84 -4.25 -0.41 5.92
C LEU A 84 -5.63 -0.64 6.52
N PRO A 85 -6.59 0.29 6.35
CA PRO A 85 -7.98 -0.09 6.53
C PRO A 85 -8.27 -1.29 5.63
N ALA A 86 -9.04 -2.26 6.12
CA ALA A 86 -9.64 -3.27 5.25
C ALA A 86 -10.31 -2.49 4.13
N PHE A 87 -9.83 -2.67 2.89
CA PHE A 87 -10.53 -2.13 1.75
C PHE A 87 -11.86 -2.87 1.74
N ALA A 88 -12.90 -2.25 2.30
CA ALA A 88 -14.26 -2.57 1.92
C ALA A 88 -14.24 -2.42 0.41
N GLY A 89 -14.39 -3.54 -0.28
CA GLY A 89 -14.15 -3.65 -1.70
C GLY A 89 -14.81 -2.51 -2.46
N ALA A 90 -14.26 -2.23 -3.64
CA ALA A 90 -14.96 -1.51 -4.69
C ALA A 90 -16.47 -1.77 -4.60
N THR A 91 -17.21 -0.82 -4.05
CA THR A 91 -18.63 -0.76 -4.31
C THR A 91 -18.74 -0.11 -5.67
N SER A 92 -19.53 -0.74 -6.53
CA SER A 92 -19.92 -0.29 -7.86
C SER A 92 -18.99 -0.67 -9.02
N CYS A 93 -19.15 -1.90 -9.49
CA CYS A 93 -19.53 -2.06 -10.90
C CYS A 93 -20.81 -2.90 -10.95
N ALA A 94 -21.80 -2.32 -11.62
CA ALA A 94 -23.19 -2.75 -11.70
C ALA A 94 -23.38 -4.09 -12.42
N GLY A 95 -24.44 -4.79 -12.02
CA GLY A 95 -25.15 -5.82 -12.78
C GLY A 95 -26.62 -5.71 -12.42
#